data_AF-A0A6A1WSE0-F1
#
_entry.id   AF-A0A6A1WSE0-F1
#
_cell.length_a   1.000
_cell.length_b   1.000
_cell.length_c   1.000
_cell.angle_alpha   90.00
_cell.angle_beta   90.00
_cell.angle_gamma   90.00
#
_symmetry.space_group_name_H-M   'P 1'
#
loop_
_entity.id
_entity.type
_entity.pdbx_description
1 polymer ?
#
loop_
_entity_poly.entity_id
_entity_poly.type
_entity_poly.pdbx_seq_one_letter_code
_entity_poly.pdbx_strand_id
1 'polypeptide(L)'
;MGTERISPMASKVFAMLLLLLLHNPIQASPIKTIVVLVMENRSFDHMLGWMKKLNPKINGVDGSEWNALSVTDPNSKRFYFDNKSHYVDPDPGHSFQAIREQIFGSADTSAHPAPMIGFAQEAYSMDNTTNMSRSVMNGFPPNKVPVYQALVSEFAVFDR
;
A
#
# COMPACT_ATOMS: atom_id res chain seq x y z
N MET A 1 -32.66 46.04 -33.80
CA MET A 1 -32.45 45.24 -32.58
C MET A 1 -33.42 44.07 -32.65
N GLY A 2 -33.06 43.03 -33.42
CA GLY A 2 -33.95 41.90 -33.71
C GLY A 2 -33.63 40.76 -32.75
N THR A 3 -34.52 40.50 -31.80
CA THR A 3 -34.41 39.35 -30.90
C THR A 3 -34.85 38.11 -31.67
N GLU A 4 -33.90 37.26 -32.08
CA GLU A 4 -34.22 35.93 -32.61
C GLU A 4 -34.93 35.11 -31.54
N ARG A 5 -36.20 34.78 -31.79
CA ARG A 5 -36.98 33.88 -30.93
C ARG A 5 -36.52 32.46 -31.21
N ILE A 6 -35.83 31.86 -30.25
CA ILE A 6 -35.51 30.43 -30.25
C ILE A 6 -36.81 29.66 -30.42
N SER A 7 -36.85 28.73 -31.37
CA SER A 7 -38.06 27.97 -31.64
C SER A 7 -38.44 27.12 -30.42
N PRO A 8 -39.74 26.98 -30.10
CA PRO A 8 -40.18 26.18 -28.95
C PRO A 8 -39.78 24.71 -29.07
N MET A 9 -39.49 24.23 -30.28
CA MET A 9 -38.97 22.89 -30.53
C MET A 9 -37.50 22.77 -30.11
N ALA A 10 -36.65 23.76 -30.44
CA ALA A 10 -35.24 23.79 -30.02
C ALA A 10 -35.11 23.89 -28.49
N SER A 11 -35.97 24.68 -27.84
CA SER A 11 -35.99 24.80 -26.37
C SER A 11 -36.41 23.50 -25.68
N LYS A 12 -37.33 22.72 -26.27
CA LYS A 12 -37.76 21.42 -25.74
C LYS A 12 -36.68 20.35 -25.92
N VAL A 13 -35.99 20.34 -27.06
CA VAL A 13 -34.87 19.42 -27.32
C VAL A 13 -33.70 19.70 -26.36
N PHE A 14 -33.37 20.98 -26.14
CA PHE A 14 -32.35 21.36 -25.18
C PHE A 14 -32.71 20.97 -23.73
N ALA A 15 -33.96 21.23 -23.31
CA ALA A 15 -34.45 20.80 -21.99
C ALA A 15 -34.44 19.27 -21.83
N MET A 16 -34.79 18.51 -22.87
CA MET A 16 -34.78 17.05 -22.86
C MET A 16 -33.34 16.48 -22.79
N LEU A 17 -32.39 17.07 -23.52
CA LEU A 17 -30.96 16.75 -23.42
C LEU A 17 -30.40 17.07 -22.02
N LEU A 18 -30.78 18.21 -21.44
CA LEU A 18 -30.41 18.59 -20.08
C LEU A 18 -31.01 17.62 -19.05
N LEU A 19 -32.27 17.22 -19.22
CA LEU A 19 -32.92 16.19 -18.38
C LEU A 19 -32.21 14.84 -18.52
N LEU A 20 -31.84 14.39 -19.71
CA LEU A 20 -31.11 13.14 -19.93
C LEU A 20 -29.69 13.18 -19.32
N LEU A 21 -29.03 14.34 -19.32
CA LEU A 21 -27.72 14.54 -18.67
C LEU A 21 -27.82 14.61 -17.13
N LEU A 22 -28.96 15.08 -16.60
CA LEU A 22 -29.28 15.10 -15.17
C LEU A 22 -29.82 13.75 -14.65
N HIS A 23 -30.29 12.88 -15.54
CA HIS A 23 -30.67 11.49 -15.25
C HIS A 23 -29.50 10.54 -15.52
N ASN A 24 -28.34 10.80 -14.91
CA ASN A 24 -27.50 9.67 -14.54
C ASN A 24 -28.12 9.09 -13.28
N PRO A 25 -28.89 7.98 -13.33
CA PRO A 25 -29.25 7.32 -12.09
C PRO A 25 -27.92 7.04 -11.37
N ILE A 26 -27.85 7.42 -10.10
CA ILE A 26 -26.82 6.87 -9.21
C ILE A 26 -27.07 5.36 -9.28
N GLN A 27 -26.31 4.69 -10.14
CA GLN A 27 -26.46 3.28 -10.38
C GLN A 27 -25.94 2.62 -9.11
N ALA A 28 -26.89 2.25 -8.24
CA ALA A 28 -26.57 1.51 -7.03
C ALA A 28 -25.69 0.33 -7.43
N SER A 29 -24.58 0.16 -6.70
CA SER A 29 -23.62 -0.90 -7.00
C SER A 29 -24.34 -2.24 -7.18
N PRO A 30 -23.99 -3.05 -8.20
CA PRO A 30 -24.60 -4.37 -8.38
C PRO A 30 -24.23 -5.33 -7.23
N ILE A 31 -23.24 -4.98 -6.40
CA ILE A 31 -22.79 -5.77 -5.26
C ILE A 31 -23.91 -5.84 -4.20
N LYS A 32 -24.40 -7.06 -3.93
CA LYS A 32 -25.43 -7.34 -2.90
C LYS A 32 -24.85 -7.90 -1.60
N THR A 33 -23.63 -8.44 -1.65
CA THR A 33 -22.98 -9.09 -0.52
C THR A 33 -21.51 -8.74 -0.54
N ILE A 34 -20.99 -8.35 0.63
CA ILE A 34 -19.57 -8.08 0.84
C ILE A 34 -19.08 -9.10 1.86
N VAL A 35 -18.07 -9.87 1.48
CA VAL A 35 -17.34 -10.75 2.41
C VAL A 35 -16.01 -10.08 2.70
N VAL A 36 -15.73 -9.83 3.97
CA VAL A 36 -14.47 -9.25 4.43
C VAL A 36 -13.66 -10.33 5.12
N LEU A 37 -12.55 -10.74 4.49
CA LEU A 37 -11.54 -11.59 5.11
C LEU A 37 -10.43 -10.70 5.67
N VAL A 38 -10.28 -10.68 6.99
CA VAL A 38 -9.22 -9.93 7.66
C VAL A 38 -8.07 -10.87 7.96
N MET A 39 -6.89 -10.50 7.48
CA MET A 39 -5.64 -11.19 7.74
C MET A 39 -4.82 -10.40 8.76
N GLU A 40 -4.04 -11.09 9.59
CA GLU A 40 -3.31 -10.45 10.69
C GLU A 40 -1.79 -10.37 10.41
N ASN A 41 -1.15 -9.39 11.07
CA ASN A 41 0.29 -9.30 11.30
C ASN A 41 1.19 -9.38 10.05
N ARG A 42 0.73 -8.85 8.91
CA ARG A 42 1.54 -8.79 7.68
C ARG A 42 1.39 -7.45 6.97
N SER A 43 2.51 -6.76 6.74
CA SER A 43 2.54 -5.52 5.97
C SER A 43 2.33 -5.77 4.48
N PHE A 44 1.99 -4.72 3.74
CA PHE A 44 1.81 -4.79 2.29
C PHE A 44 3.08 -5.31 1.61
N ASP A 45 4.25 -4.72 1.87
CA ASP A 45 5.49 -5.13 1.21
C ASP A 45 5.93 -6.54 1.57
N HIS A 46 5.61 -7.01 2.78
CA HIS A 46 5.90 -8.37 3.21
C HIS A 46 5.13 -9.40 2.36
N MET A 47 3.86 -9.13 2.00
CA MET A 47 3.03 -10.09 1.25
C MET A 47 3.02 -9.84 -0.26
N LEU A 48 2.93 -8.57 -0.65
CA LEU A 48 2.60 -8.13 -2.01
C LEU A 48 3.67 -7.24 -2.63
N GLY A 49 4.67 -6.76 -1.88
CA GLY A 49 5.68 -5.82 -2.39
C GLY A 49 6.37 -6.34 -3.65
N TRP A 50 6.78 -7.61 -3.66
CA TRP A 50 7.43 -8.25 -4.80
C TRP A 50 6.50 -8.57 -5.98
N MET A 51 5.18 -8.41 -5.83
CA MET A 51 4.22 -8.56 -6.92
C MET A 51 4.35 -7.45 -7.98
N LYS A 52 5.08 -6.37 -7.68
CA LYS A 52 5.49 -5.36 -8.67
C LYS A 52 6.21 -5.97 -9.88
N LYS A 53 6.91 -7.10 -9.68
CA LYS A 53 7.54 -7.87 -10.78
C LYS A 53 6.52 -8.45 -11.77
N LEU A 54 5.30 -8.72 -11.31
CA LEU A 54 4.20 -9.24 -12.13
C LEU A 54 3.35 -8.11 -12.70
N ASN A 55 3.10 -7.07 -11.89
CA ASN A 55 2.34 -5.89 -12.29
C ASN A 55 3.09 -4.61 -11.87
N PRO A 56 3.82 -3.96 -12.80
CA PRO A 56 4.61 -2.77 -12.50
C PRO A 56 3.80 -1.56 -12.00
N LYS A 57 2.46 -1.59 -12.07
CA LYS A 57 1.60 -0.53 -11.53
C LYS A 57 1.46 -0.59 -10.00
N ILE A 58 1.79 -1.73 -9.39
CA ILE A 58 1.75 -1.89 -7.94
C ILE A 58 2.86 -1.04 -7.31
N ASN A 59 2.48 -0.25 -6.32
CA ASN A 59 3.38 0.50 -5.45
C ASN A 59 4.08 -0.42 -4.45
N GLY A 60 4.92 -1.32 -4.97
CA GLY A 60 5.72 -2.26 -4.18
C GLY A 60 7.22 -2.02 -4.33
N VAL A 61 7.99 -3.01 -3.89
CA VAL A 61 9.46 -2.95 -3.79
C VAL A 61 10.17 -3.38 -5.07
N ASP A 62 11.38 -2.85 -5.27
CA ASP A 62 12.31 -3.31 -6.32
C ASP A 62 13.65 -3.82 -5.78
N GLY A 63 13.88 -3.76 -4.47
CA GLY A 63 15.10 -4.20 -3.80
C GLY A 63 16.12 -3.08 -3.59
N SER A 64 15.80 -1.85 -4.00
CA SER A 64 16.58 -0.67 -3.65
C SER A 64 16.30 -0.16 -2.24
N GLU A 65 15.20 -0.60 -1.62
CA GLU A 65 14.79 -0.21 -0.28
C GLU A 65 15.72 -0.79 0.78
N TRP A 66 16.07 0.01 1.79
CA TRP A 66 16.94 -0.44 2.87
C TRP A 66 16.69 0.33 4.16
N ASN A 67 17.08 -0.26 5.28
CA ASN A 67 17.13 0.38 6.59
C ASN A 67 18.50 0.13 7.26
N ALA A 68 18.95 1.07 8.07
CA ALA A 68 20.18 0.94 8.85
C ALA A 68 19.91 0.22 10.18
N LEU A 69 20.92 -0.49 10.73
CA LEU A 69 20.82 -1.07 12.08
C LEU A 69 20.64 0.02 13.15
N SER A 70 21.31 1.16 12.95
CA SER A 70 21.20 2.36 13.76
C SER A 70 21.03 3.57 12.84
N VAL A 71 19.97 4.32 13.06
CA VAL A 71 19.57 5.47 12.23
C VAL A 71 20.48 6.68 12.50
N THR A 72 21.11 6.74 13.68
CA THR A 72 21.99 7.84 14.08
C THR A 72 23.46 7.64 13.69
N ASP A 73 23.84 6.44 13.26
CA ASP A 73 25.21 6.11 12.83
C ASP A 73 25.31 6.08 11.29
N PRO A 74 26.01 7.04 10.66
CA PRO A 74 26.18 7.09 9.20
C PRO A 74 26.90 5.86 8.62
N ASN A 75 27.69 5.14 9.42
CA ASN A 75 28.44 3.95 9.01
C ASN A 75 27.73 2.64 9.38
N SER A 76 26.49 2.74 9.87
CA SER A 76 25.75 1.59 10.33
C SER A 76 25.51 0.56 9.21
N LYS A 77 25.47 -0.72 9.60
CA LYS A 77 25.15 -1.81 8.68
C LYS A 77 23.77 -1.58 8.07
N ARG A 78 23.69 -1.68 6.75
CA ARG A 78 22.43 -1.60 5.99
C ARG A 78 21.85 -2.98 5.75
N PHE A 79 20.53 -3.07 5.85
CA PHE A 79 19.72 -4.22 5.49
C PHE A 79 18.84 -3.81 4.32
N TYR A 80 19.13 -4.37 3.14
CA TYR A 80 18.29 -4.18 1.96
C TYR A 80 17.09 -5.11 2.03
N PHE A 81 15.96 -4.63 1.55
CA PHE A 81 14.74 -5.41 1.48
C PHE A 81 14.89 -6.51 0.42
N ASP A 82 14.67 -7.77 0.81
CA ASP A 82 14.89 -8.94 -0.04
C ASP A 82 13.65 -9.85 -0.07
N ASN A 83 13.67 -10.91 -0.87
CA ASN A 83 12.55 -11.83 -1.09
C ASN A 83 12.73 -13.19 -0.37
N LYS A 84 13.32 -13.19 0.82
CA LYS A 84 13.69 -14.41 1.55
C LYS A 84 12.78 -14.72 2.74
N SER A 85 11.56 -14.17 2.79
CA SER A 85 10.60 -14.49 3.85
C SER A 85 10.26 -15.98 3.89
N HIS A 86 10.01 -16.47 5.10
CA HIS A 86 9.63 -17.85 5.37
C HIS A 86 8.24 -17.90 6.00
N TYR A 87 7.57 -19.06 5.93
CA TYR A 87 6.21 -19.19 6.47
C TYR A 87 6.12 -18.96 7.99
N VAL A 88 7.23 -19.20 8.69
CA VAL A 88 7.39 -18.89 10.11
C VAL A 88 8.39 -17.74 10.21
N ASP A 89 7.86 -16.52 10.16
CA ASP A 89 8.63 -15.30 10.32
C ASP A 89 8.43 -14.72 11.73
N PRO A 90 9.46 -14.08 12.30
CA PRO A 90 9.38 -13.44 13.62
C PRO A 90 8.29 -12.35 13.64
N ASP A 91 7.71 -12.13 14.83
CA ASP A 91 6.69 -11.10 15.08
C ASP A 91 7.39 -9.83 15.61
N PRO A 92 7.61 -8.80 14.76
CA PRO A 92 8.22 -7.56 15.20
C PRO A 92 7.27 -6.75 16.08
N GLY A 93 7.80 -5.68 16.68
CA GLY A 93 7.03 -4.79 17.52
C GLY A 93 5.86 -4.18 16.76
N HIS A 94 4.67 -4.31 17.30
CA HIS A 94 3.42 -3.78 16.73
C HIS A 94 2.68 -2.86 17.70
N SER A 95 3.36 -2.38 18.75
CA SER A 95 2.87 -1.31 19.62
C SER A 95 2.95 0.06 18.93
N PHE A 96 2.20 1.05 19.40
CA PHE A 96 2.29 2.42 18.87
C PHE A 96 3.72 2.98 18.92
N GLN A 97 4.47 2.67 19.97
CA GLN A 97 5.85 3.10 20.15
C GLN A 97 6.78 2.42 19.14
N ALA A 98 6.61 1.11 18.92
CA ALA A 98 7.35 0.35 17.92
C ALA A 98 7.05 0.87 16.52
N ILE A 99 5.78 1.03 16.15
CA ILE A 99 5.40 1.54 14.83
C ILE A 99 5.91 2.98 14.61
N ARG A 100 5.86 3.85 15.63
CA ARG A 100 6.48 5.18 15.55
C ARG A 100 7.97 5.05 15.24
N GLU A 101 8.67 4.19 15.95
CA GLU A 101 10.10 3.97 15.75
C GLU A 101 10.39 3.41 14.35
N GLN A 102 9.63 2.43 13.86
CA GLN A 102 9.79 1.88 12.52
C GLN A 102 9.62 2.95 11.42
N ILE A 103 8.59 3.80 11.56
CA ILE A 103 8.26 4.84 10.58
C ILE A 103 9.28 6.00 10.62
N PHE A 104 9.69 6.45 11.79
CA PHE A 104 10.48 7.69 11.93
C PHE A 104 11.94 7.47 12.33
N GLY A 105 12.30 6.29 12.82
CA GLY A 105 13.62 5.99 13.39
C GLY A 105 13.93 6.75 14.68
N SER A 106 12.95 7.45 15.25
CA SER A 106 13.10 8.26 16.47
C SER A 106 11.74 8.65 17.08
N ALA A 107 11.80 9.35 18.22
CA ALA A 107 10.64 9.98 18.86
C ALA A 107 10.09 11.21 18.13
N ASP A 108 10.87 11.82 17.25
CA ASP A 108 10.42 12.94 16.43
C ASP A 108 9.58 12.43 15.26
N THR A 109 8.35 12.96 15.13
CA THR A 109 7.37 12.57 14.11
C THR A 109 7.06 13.70 13.12
N SER A 110 7.88 14.76 13.12
CA SER A 110 7.65 15.97 12.32
C SER A 110 7.94 15.80 10.82
N ALA A 111 8.68 14.75 10.42
CA ALA A 111 9.09 14.54 9.04
C ALA A 111 7.91 14.19 8.12
N HIS A 112 7.77 14.93 7.02
CA HIS A 112 6.74 14.74 6.00
C HIS A 112 7.33 14.83 4.57
N PRO A 113 7.29 13.75 3.76
CA PRO A 113 6.78 12.42 4.11
C PRO A 113 7.60 11.74 5.21
N ALA A 114 6.99 10.78 5.90
CA ALA A 114 7.69 10.01 6.92
C ALA A 114 8.83 9.20 6.28
N PRO A 115 9.99 9.05 6.96
CA PRO A 115 11.21 8.57 6.31
C PRO A 115 11.27 7.04 6.12
N MET A 116 10.52 6.26 6.92
CA MET A 116 10.47 4.78 6.85
C MET A 116 11.83 4.09 7.11
N ILE A 117 12.62 4.61 8.07
CA ILE A 117 14.03 4.25 8.26
C ILE A 117 14.35 3.39 9.50
N GLY A 118 13.36 3.11 10.35
CA GLY A 118 13.60 2.51 11.67
C GLY A 118 13.25 1.03 11.82
N PHE A 119 12.79 0.33 10.78
CA PHE A 119 12.38 -1.07 10.85
C PHE A 119 13.49 -2.00 11.35
N ALA A 120 14.71 -1.88 10.79
CA ALA A 120 15.83 -2.71 11.20
C ALA A 120 16.34 -2.38 12.62
N GLN A 121 16.30 -1.09 13.01
CA GLN A 121 16.68 -0.60 14.34
C GLN A 121 15.71 -1.08 15.41
N GLU A 122 14.40 -0.95 15.18
CA GLU A 122 13.37 -1.39 16.12
C GLU A 122 13.45 -2.92 16.32
N ALA A 123 13.54 -3.68 15.23
CA ALA A 123 13.73 -5.13 15.30
C ALA A 123 15.00 -5.54 16.05
N TYR A 124 16.11 -4.82 15.88
CA TYR A 124 17.36 -5.09 16.62
C TYR A 124 17.17 -4.91 18.12
N SER A 125 16.36 -3.93 18.55
CA SER A 125 16.11 -3.68 19.96
C SER A 125 15.36 -4.81 20.68
N MET A 126 14.69 -5.69 19.92
CA MET A 126 13.89 -6.78 20.47
C MET A 126 14.71 -8.02 20.82
N ASP A 127 15.73 -8.35 20.02
CA ASP A 127 16.54 -9.56 20.20
C ASP A 127 18.02 -9.26 20.50
N ASN A 128 18.47 -8.01 20.32
CA ASN A 128 19.87 -7.58 20.35
C ASN A 128 20.78 -8.38 19.40
N THR A 129 20.20 -9.00 18.36
CA THR A 129 20.92 -9.72 17.31
C THR A 129 20.51 -9.19 15.93
N THR A 130 21.36 -9.39 14.92
CA THR A 130 20.98 -8.98 13.56
C THR A 130 19.96 -9.92 12.89
N ASN A 131 19.42 -10.91 13.61
CA ASN A 131 18.52 -11.90 13.04
C ASN A 131 17.15 -11.30 12.81
N MET A 132 16.53 -10.65 13.79
CA MET A 132 15.23 -10.03 13.59
C MET A 132 15.31 -8.89 12.57
N SER A 133 16.35 -8.04 12.62
CA SER A 133 16.59 -7.00 11.60
C SER A 133 16.69 -7.56 10.18
N ARG A 134 17.29 -8.75 10.02
CA ARG A 134 17.34 -9.43 8.72
C ARG A 134 15.96 -9.93 8.32
N SER A 135 15.24 -10.59 9.22
CA SER A 135 13.94 -11.17 8.91
C SER A 135 12.87 -10.13 8.59
N VAL A 136 12.81 -9.00 9.30
CA VAL A 136 11.81 -7.95 9.04
C VAL A 136 12.04 -7.23 7.71
N MET A 137 13.28 -7.19 7.23
CA MET A 137 13.65 -6.63 5.94
C MET A 137 13.52 -7.66 4.80
N ASN A 138 12.50 -8.52 4.88
CA ASN A 138 12.16 -9.48 3.83
C ASN A 138 10.65 -9.51 3.58
N GLY A 139 10.30 -9.82 2.32
CA GLY A 139 8.95 -10.18 1.91
C GLY A 139 8.91 -11.48 1.13
N PHE A 140 7.71 -11.97 0.84
CA PHE A 140 7.52 -13.16 0.03
C PHE A 140 7.70 -12.87 -1.47
N PRO A 141 8.45 -13.71 -2.19
CA PRO A 141 8.39 -13.72 -3.65
C PRO A 141 7.03 -14.30 -4.09
N PRO A 142 6.50 -13.91 -5.27
CA PRO A 142 5.15 -14.29 -5.69
C PRO A 142 4.85 -15.80 -5.60
N ASN A 143 5.80 -16.63 -6.01
CA ASN A 143 5.65 -18.09 -6.04
C ASN A 143 5.56 -18.75 -4.64
N LYS A 144 5.89 -18.04 -3.56
CA LYS A 144 5.76 -18.55 -2.18
C LYS A 144 4.37 -18.29 -1.60
N VAL A 145 3.61 -17.38 -2.20
CA VAL A 145 2.24 -17.00 -1.81
C VAL A 145 1.30 -17.11 -3.02
N PRO A 146 1.15 -18.31 -3.62
CA PRO A 146 0.51 -18.48 -4.93
C PRO A 146 -0.95 -18.03 -4.97
N VAL A 147 -1.68 -18.10 -3.85
CA VAL A 147 -3.05 -17.58 -3.76
C VAL A 147 -3.07 -16.06 -3.92
N TYR A 148 -2.18 -15.33 -3.23
CA TYR A 148 -2.07 -13.89 -3.40
C TYR A 148 -1.58 -13.52 -4.80
N GLN A 149 -0.63 -14.28 -5.35
CA GLN A 149 -0.20 -14.10 -6.74
C GLN A 149 -1.39 -14.18 -7.72
N ALA A 150 -2.27 -15.16 -7.56
CA ALA A 150 -3.46 -15.31 -8.40
C ALA A 150 -4.44 -14.14 -8.18
N LEU A 151 -4.71 -13.76 -6.93
CA LEU A 151 -5.61 -12.65 -6.61
C LEU A 151 -5.13 -11.32 -7.21
N VAL A 152 -3.83 -11.04 -7.12
CA VAL A 152 -3.22 -9.83 -7.71
C VAL A 152 -3.29 -9.82 -9.24
N SER A 153 -3.24 -11.00 -9.86
CA SER A 153 -3.27 -11.12 -11.33
C SER A 153 -4.68 -10.98 -11.90
N GLU A 154 -5.69 -11.43 -11.16
CA GLU A 154 -7.07 -11.55 -11.64
C GLU A 154 -8.02 -10.46 -11.07
N PHE A 155 -7.61 -9.77 -10.00
CA PHE A 155 -8.45 -8.79 -9.30
C PHE A 155 -7.73 -7.46 -9.03
N ALA A 156 -8.49 -6.48 -8.56
CA ALA A 156 -7.95 -5.18 -8.16
C ALA A 156 -7.14 -5.28 -6.85
N VAL A 157 -6.05 -4.53 -6.79
CA VAL A 157 -5.24 -4.32 -5.59
C VAL A 157 -5.35 -2.85 -5.19
N PHE A 158 -5.56 -2.61 -3.90
CA PHE A 158 -5.48 -1.29 -3.30
C PHE A 158 -4.13 -1.16 -2.58
N ASP A 159 -3.33 -0.17 -2.97
CA ASP A 159 -1.92 -0.03 -2.55
C ASP A 159 -1.56 1.40 -2.07
N ARG A 160 -2.59 2.23 -1.77
CA ARG A 160 -2.50 3.59 -1.22
C ARG A 160 -3.70 3.98 -0.38
#